data_AF-A0A9N9IPN9-F1
#
_entry.id   AF-A0A9N9IPN9-F1
#
_cell.length_a   1.000
_cell.length_b   1.000
_cell.length_c   1.000
_cell.angle_alpha   90.00
_cell.angle_beta   90.00
_cell.angle_gamma   90.00
#
_symmetry.space_group_name_H-M   'P 1'
#
loop_
_entity.id
_entity.type
_entity.pdbx_description
1 polymer ?
#
loop_
_entity_poly.entity_id
_entity_poly.type
_entity_poly.pdbx_seq_one_letter_code
_entity_poly.pdbx_strand_id
1 'polypeptide(L)' 'MSQFSFAHLQANIKINIFKFMRSPLNLALCNRGWSNVARDPHARTEWLIYQFGKTYAFFHGIRLGSTFINKE' A
#
# COMPACT_ATOMS: atom_id res chain seq x y z
N MET A 1 2.41 23.37 16.97
CA MET A 1 2.08 21.95 16.72
C MET A 1 3.14 21.40 15.77
N SER A 2 3.99 20.49 16.24
CA SER A 2 4.95 19.81 15.37
C SER A 2 4.19 18.99 14.33
N GLN A 3 4.35 19.30 13.05
CA GLN A 3 3.88 18.44 11.97
C GLN A 3 4.68 17.13 12.05
N PHE A 4 4.01 16.03 12.42
CA PHE A 4 4.57 14.70 12.25
C PHE A 4 4.64 14.39 10.75
N SER A 5 5.83 14.60 10.17
CA SER A 5 6.08 14.28 8.77
C SER A 5 6.45 12.81 8.63
N PHE A 6 5.59 12.04 7.97
CA PHE A 6 5.89 10.65 7.58
C PHE A 6 6.92 10.55 6.44
N ALA A 7 7.44 11.68 5.94
CA ALA A 7 8.39 11.71 4.83
C ALA A 7 9.66 10.92 5.15
N HIS A 8 10.16 11.02 6.38
CA HIS A 8 11.43 10.44 6.82
C HIS A 8 11.33 9.01 7.37
N LEU A 9 10.14 8.38 7.33
CA LEU A 9 10.01 6.99 7.73
C LEU A 9 10.76 6.06 6.76
N GLN A 10 11.41 5.04 7.32
CA GLN A 10 12.02 3.95 6.55
C GLN A 10 10.96 3.18 5.75
N ALA A 11 11.36 2.60 4.62
CA ALA A 11 10.45 1.94 3.68
C ALA A 11 9.67 0.76 4.31
N ASN A 12 10.34 -0.06 5.11
CA ASN A 12 9.74 -1.16 5.88
C ASN A 12 8.59 -0.69 6.81
N ILE A 13 8.78 0.43 7.52
CA ILE A 13 7.76 1.00 8.39
C ILE A 13 6.59 1.51 7.56
N LYS A 14 6.86 2.18 6.43
CA LYS A 14 5.81 2.62 5.51
C LYS A 14 5.00 1.44 4.97
N ILE A 15 5.64 0.34 4.55
CA ILE A 15 4.94 -0.88 4.09
C ILE A 15 4.05 -1.46 5.20
N ASN A 16 4.57 -1.52 6.43
CA ASN A 16 3.80 -1.99 7.57
C ASN A 16 2.61 -1.10 7.89
N ILE A 17 2.69 0.23 7.72
CA ILE A 17 1.54 1.12 7.85
C ILE A 17 0.56 0.90 6.70
N PHE A 18 1.10 0.81 5.47
CA PHE A 18 0.33 0.70 4.24
C PHE A 18 -0.62 -0.50 4.25
N LYS A 19 -0.19 -1.68 4.71
CA LYS A 19 -1.02 -2.90 4.73
C LYS A 19 -2.29 -2.77 5.60
N PHE A 20 -2.27 -1.94 6.65
CA PHE A 20 -3.42 -1.71 7.52
C PHE A 20 -4.43 -0.70 6.96
N MET A 21 -4.10 0.01 5.87
CA MET A 21 -4.97 1.03 5.32
C MET A 21 -6.15 0.42 4.58
N ARG A 22 -7.37 0.86 4.92
CA ARG A 22 -8.60 0.42 4.24
C ARG A 22 -8.66 0.86 2.78
N SER A 23 -8.15 2.05 2.47
CA SER A 23 -8.05 2.58 1.10
C SER A 23 -6.60 3.03 0.83
N PRO A 24 -5.76 2.15 0.26
CA PRO A 24 -4.36 2.47 -0.04
C PRO A 24 -4.22 3.59 -1.08
N LEU A 25 -5.22 3.78 -1.96
CA LEU A 25 -5.19 4.78 -3.02
C LEU A 25 -5.09 6.21 -2.46
N ASN A 26 -5.87 6.53 -1.43
CA ASN A 26 -5.84 7.86 -0.82
C ASN A 26 -4.45 8.18 -0.26
N LEU A 27 -3.80 7.19 0.35
CA LEU A 27 -2.46 7.34 0.91
C LEU A 27 -1.40 7.50 -0.20
N ALA A 28 -1.52 6.73 -1.28
CA ALA A 28 -0.64 6.81 -2.44
C ALA A 28 -0.64 8.22 -3.08
N LEU A 29 -1.80 8.90 -3.06
CA LEU A 29 -1.96 10.25 -3.62
C LEU A 29 -1.41 11.36 -2.71
N CYS A 30 -1.15 11.10 -1.42
CA CYS A 30 -0.70 12.14 -0.50
C CYS A 30 0.72 12.64 -0.79
N ASN A 31 1.67 11.76 -1.11
CA ASN A 31 3.05 12.16 -1.44
C ASN A 31 3.80 11.08 -2.24
N ARG A 32 4.94 11.48 -2.84
CA ARG A 32 5.79 10.58 -3.65
C ARG A 32 6.29 9.35 -2.88
N GLY A 33 6.56 9.48 -1.59
CA GLY A 33 7.01 8.36 -0.76
C GLY A 33 5.96 7.25 -0.66
N TRP A 34 4.70 7.62 -0.41
CA TRP A 34 3.58 6.69 -0.39
C TRP A 34 3.22 6.20 -1.78
N SER A 35 3.33 7.03 -2.82
CA SER A 35 3.17 6.59 -4.20
C SER A 35 4.19 5.50 -4.57
N ASN A 36 5.44 5.61 -4.11
CA ASN A 36 6.46 4.59 -4.35
C ASN A 36 6.13 3.29 -3.61
N VAL A 37 5.66 3.37 -2.36
CA VAL A 37 5.20 2.20 -1.59
C VAL A 37 3.99 1.54 -2.25
N ALA A 38 3.05 2.31 -2.77
CA ALA A 38 1.88 1.81 -3.48
C ALA A 38 2.26 1.07 -4.78
N ARG A 39 3.38 1.46 -5.41
CA ARG A 39 3.92 0.79 -6.62
C ARG A 39 4.78 -0.43 -6.30
N ASP A 40 5.26 -0.56 -5.07
CA ASP A 40 6.10 -1.67 -4.64
C ASP A 40 5.31 -3.00 -4.65
N PRO A 41 5.73 -4.01 -5.44
CA PRO A 41 5.01 -5.29 -5.53
C PRO A 41 4.90 -6.02 -4.19
N HIS A 42 5.94 -5.92 -3.35
CA HIS A 42 5.94 -6.54 -2.03
C HIS A 42 4.93 -5.88 -1.10
N ALA A 43 4.85 -4.54 -1.06
CA ALA A 43 3.86 -3.80 -0.29
C ALA A 43 2.42 -4.11 -0.71
N ARG A 44 2.17 -4.23 -2.02
CA ARG A 44 0.85 -4.62 -2.55
C ARG A 44 0.48 -6.04 -2.15
N THR A 45 1.44 -6.95 -2.18
CA THR A 45 1.26 -8.35 -1.76
C THR A 45 0.93 -8.43 -0.26
N GLU A 46 1.70 -7.73 0.58
CA GLU A 46 1.44 -7.65 2.02
C GLU A 46 0.06 -7.06 2.33
N TRP A 47 -0.37 -6.04 1.59
CA TRP A 47 -1.72 -5.47 1.72
C TRP A 47 -2.79 -6.49 1.35
N LEU A 48 -2.67 -7.18 0.21
CA LEU A 48 -3.63 -8.20 -0.21
C LEU A 48 -3.73 -9.35 0.79
N ILE A 49 -2.59 -9.84 1.28
CA ILE A 49 -2.53 -10.89 2.30
C ILE A 49 -3.19 -10.44 3.59
N TYR A 50 -2.96 -9.20 4.02
CA TYR A 50 -3.55 -8.68 5.25
C TYR A 50 -5.07 -8.50 5.13
N GLN A 51 -5.56 -7.97 4.00
CA GLN A 51 -7.00 -7.67 3.82
C GLN A 51 -7.84 -8.92 3.54
N PHE A 52 -7.31 -9.88 2.78
CA PHE A 52 -8.09 -11.02 2.29
C PHE A 52 -7.59 -12.37 2.82
N GLY A 53 -6.48 -12.40 3.55
CA GLY A 53 -5.83 -13.64 3.97
C GLY A 53 -5.00 -14.27 2.85
N LYS A 54 -4.01 -15.09 3.24
CA LYS A 54 -3.05 -15.72 2.30
C LYS A 54 -3.72 -16.55 1.21
N THR A 55 -4.77 -17.29 1.55
CA THR A 55 -5.46 -18.21 0.63
C THR A 55 -6.17 -17.48 -0.51
N TYR A 56 -6.71 -16.29 -0.24
CA TYR A 56 -7.54 -15.55 -1.20
C TYR A 56 -6.82 -14.36 -1.84
N ALA A 57 -5.68 -13.93 -1.28
CA ALA A 57 -4.90 -12.80 -1.75
C ALA A 57 -4.59 -12.87 -3.26
N PHE A 58 -4.26 -14.06 -3.76
CA PHE A 58 -3.95 -14.27 -5.18
C PHE A 58 -5.16 -13.98 -6.08
N PHE A 59 -6.31 -14.60 -5.79
CA PHE A 59 -7.55 -14.40 -6.56
C PHE A 59 -8.02 -12.94 -6.49
N HIS A 60 -7.94 -12.32 -5.32
CA HIS A 60 -8.28 -10.90 -5.16
C HIS A 60 -7.32 -10.00 -5.96
N GLY A 61 -6.03 -10.29 -5.97
CA GLY A 61 -5.03 -9.57 -6.77
C GLY A 61 -5.34 -9.62 -8.27
N ILE A 62 -5.67 -10.81 -8.80
CA ILE A 62 -6.09 -10.96 -10.20
C ILE A 62 -7.36 -10.17 -10.47
N ARG A 63 -8.39 -10.29 -9.62
CA ARG A 63 -9.68 -9.60 -9.79
C ARG A 63 -9.54 -8.07 -9.77
N LEU A 64 -8.65 -7.56 -8.93
CA LEU A 64 -8.38 -6.14 -8.78
C LEU A 64 -7.56 -5.58 -9.97
N GLY A 65 -6.80 -6.42 -10.66
CA GLY A 65 -6.03 -6.03 -11.84
C GLY A 65 -4.71 -5.31 -11.52
N SER A 66 -4.00 -4.82 -12.53
CA SER A 66 -2.71 -4.14 -12.33
C SER A 66 -2.84 -2.73 -11.72
N THR A 67 -4.00 -2.09 -11.83
CA THR A 67 -4.23 -0.66 -11.51
C THR A 67 -4.90 -0.39 -10.16
N PHE A 68 -5.22 -1.43 -9.36
CA PHE A 68 -6.06 -1.25 -8.17
C PHE A 68 -5.49 -0.36 -7.05
N ILE A 69 -4.18 -0.17 -7.03
CA ILE A 69 -3.47 0.68 -6.06
C ILE A 69 -2.74 1.85 -6.74
N ASN A 70 -2.52 1.78 -8.06
CA ASN A 70 -1.82 2.80 -8.82
C ASN A 70 -2.62 3.13 -10.08
N LYS A 71 -2.99 4.40 -10.23
CA LYS A 71 -3.39 4.94 -11.53
C LYS A 71 -2.10 5.06 -12.37
N GLU A 72 -1.77 4.00 -13.10
CA GLU A 72 -1.05 4.17 -14.36
C GLU A 72 -2.04 4.67 -15.41
#